data_AF-A0A353M8B2-F1
#
_entry.id   AF-A0A353M8B2-F1
#
_cell.length_a   1.000
_cell.length_b   1.000
_cell.length_c   1.000
_cell.angle_alpha   90.00
_cell.angle_beta   90.00
_cell.angle_gamma   90.00
#
_symmetry.space_group_name_H-M   'P 1'
#
loop_
_entity.id
_entity.type
_entity.pdbx_description
1 polymer ?
#
loop_
_entity_poly.entity_id
_entity_poly.type
_entity_poly.pdbx_seq_one_letter_code
_entity_poly.pdbx_strand_id
1 'polypeptide(L)'
;MNRLFIAIAVLAVAAMSFAARVQAHETGATGHPEMKKEMMANPQYLLMMGYHSNLMMFGHKLMKVAKQGETVPREFARVAVAEMRRSTEEMEKYRAEAMRNVPADVRAHDEMQKTMDQHLVNVKSHLRELEDLTRGDRIPSQEVIRHLEAMYEGCEGMDCGMMHGKGVHGRKGMHGCNGCQCPEMMPEHHTMMKEMLQKMKTEDAELNQKVQAMRDADPDRKFALLTDIVARMVRQRAEMTAQMERMQMEMPHHGAGGYIDDEDGDKNTPGHIPGHMQMQ
;
A
#
# COMPACT_ATOMS: atom_id res chain seq x y z
N MET A 1 -45.25 -11.18 4.55
CA MET A 1 -44.38 -11.60 5.67
C MET A 1 -42.95 -11.95 5.25
N ASN A 2 -42.67 -12.39 4.01
CA ASN A 2 -41.31 -12.81 3.61
C ASN A 2 -40.26 -11.69 3.43
N ARG A 3 -40.65 -10.42 3.30
CA ARG A 3 -39.70 -9.29 3.13
C ARG A 3 -39.08 -8.80 4.45
N LEU A 4 -39.72 -9.07 5.59
CA LEU A 4 -39.22 -8.65 6.91
C LEU A 4 -38.10 -9.58 7.42
N PHE A 5 -38.18 -10.88 7.12
CA PHE A 5 -37.16 -11.85 7.51
C PHE A 5 -35.83 -11.69 6.76
N ILE A 6 -35.87 -11.24 5.50
CA ILE A 6 -34.65 -10.98 4.71
C ILE A 6 -33.89 -9.77 5.26
N ALA A 7 -34.59 -8.72 5.70
CA ALA A 7 -33.95 -7.51 6.23
C ALA A 7 -33.22 -7.76 7.58
N ILE A 8 -33.76 -8.64 8.43
CA ILE A 8 -33.16 -8.97 9.74
C ILE A 8 -31.90 -9.83 9.57
N ALA A 9 -31.88 -10.74 8.58
CA ALA A 9 -30.70 -11.57 8.31
C ALA A 9 -29.51 -10.75 7.78
N VAL A 10 -29.75 -9.73 6.94
CA VAL A 10 -28.70 -8.85 6.42
C VAL A 10 -28.09 -7.96 7.53
N LEU A 11 -28.92 -7.50 8.48
CA LEU A 11 -28.47 -6.69 9.62
C LEU A 11 -27.59 -7.47 10.62
N ALA A 12 -27.86 -8.77 10.80
CA ALA A 12 -27.07 -9.62 11.68
C ALA A 12 -25.67 -9.94 11.11
N VAL A 13 -25.55 -10.10 9.79
CA VAL A 13 -24.25 -10.34 9.12
C VAL A 13 -23.37 -9.08 9.14
N ALA A 14 -23.98 -7.89 9.04
CA ALA A 14 -23.26 -6.62 9.14
C ALA A 14 -22.71 -6.36 10.56
N ALA A 15 -23.46 -6.72 11.61
CA ALA A 15 -23.04 -6.50 13.00
C ALA A 15 -21.87 -7.41 13.43
N MET A 16 -21.80 -8.65 12.93
CA MET A 16 -20.71 -9.57 13.24
C MET A 16 -19.38 -9.19 12.55
N SER A 17 -19.44 -8.44 11.45
CA SER A 17 -18.24 -7.98 10.73
C SER A 17 -17.51 -6.83 11.45
N PHE A 18 -18.22 -6.05 12.28
CA PHE A 18 -17.63 -4.93 13.03
C PHE A 18 -16.90 -5.37 14.31
N ALA A 19 -17.37 -6.40 15.00
CA ALA A 19 -16.80 -6.84 16.28
C ALA A 19 -15.41 -7.52 16.13
N ALA A 20 -15.12 -8.13 14.97
CA ALA A 20 -13.83 -8.77 14.71
C ALA A 20 -12.69 -7.79 14.34
N ARG A 21 -13.01 -6.53 14.01
CA ARG A 21 -12.02 -5.53 13.57
C ARG A 21 -11.33 -4.76 14.70
N VAL A 22 -11.83 -4.83 15.93
CA VAL A 22 -11.34 -3.98 17.04
C VAL A 22 -10.13 -4.59 17.79
N GLN A 23 -9.74 -5.84 17.54
CA GLN A 23 -8.64 -6.50 18.27
C GLN A 23 -7.28 -6.56 17.53
N ALA A 24 -7.13 -5.98 16.33
CA ALA A 24 -5.95 -6.17 15.49
C ALA A 24 -4.90 -5.03 15.51
N HIS A 25 -4.96 -4.07 16.45
CA HIS A 25 -4.20 -2.81 16.33
C HIS A 25 -2.99 -2.63 17.28
N GLU A 26 -2.52 -3.64 18.00
CA GLU A 26 -1.41 -3.46 18.97
C GLU A 26 -0.28 -4.52 18.92
N THR A 27 0.02 -5.07 17.75
CA THR A 27 1.31 -5.74 17.54
C THR A 27 2.13 -4.95 16.53
N GLY A 28 3.20 -4.32 17.02
CA GLY A 28 4.13 -3.53 16.23
C GLY A 28 4.76 -4.36 15.12
N ALA A 29 4.19 -4.27 13.92
CA ALA A 29 4.81 -4.74 12.69
C ALA A 29 5.92 -3.76 12.30
N THR A 30 7.09 -3.89 12.92
CA THR A 30 8.33 -3.44 12.30
C THR A 30 8.54 -4.31 11.06
N GLY A 31 7.89 -3.95 9.95
CA GLY A 31 7.92 -4.72 8.72
C GLY A 31 9.37 -4.96 8.31
N HIS A 32 9.75 -6.23 8.19
CA HIS A 32 11.09 -6.62 7.74
C HIS A 32 11.35 -6.02 6.35
N PRO A 33 12.25 -5.03 6.20
CA PRO A 33 12.52 -4.39 4.91
C PRO A 33 13.06 -5.38 3.87
N GLU A 34 13.68 -6.46 4.32
CA GLU A 34 14.18 -7.56 3.49
C GLU A 34 13.05 -8.32 2.78
N MET A 35 11.94 -8.58 3.46
CA MET A 35 10.79 -9.27 2.87
C MET A 35 10.18 -8.44 1.73
N LYS A 36 10.01 -7.13 1.95
CA LYS A 36 9.55 -6.21 0.91
C LYS A 36 10.49 -6.23 -0.31
N LYS A 37 11.80 -6.26 -0.09
CA LYS A 37 12.80 -6.33 -1.16
C LYS A 37 12.70 -7.63 -1.95
N GLU A 38 12.55 -8.77 -1.28
CA GLU A 38 12.40 -10.08 -1.93
C GLU A 38 11.08 -10.15 -2.74
N MET A 39 9.97 -9.69 -2.18
CA MET A 39 8.70 -9.61 -2.88
C MET A 39 8.78 -8.69 -4.11
N MET A 40 9.45 -7.54 -3.99
CA MET A 40 9.64 -6.61 -5.13
C MET A 40 10.56 -7.17 -6.22
N ALA A 41 11.41 -8.15 -5.92
CA ALA A 41 12.19 -8.87 -6.92
C ALA A 41 11.37 -9.93 -7.68
N ASN A 42 10.20 -10.32 -7.16
CA ASN A 42 9.30 -11.29 -7.79
C ASN A 42 8.45 -10.60 -8.89
N PRO A 43 8.62 -10.97 -10.18
CA PRO A 43 7.92 -10.29 -11.26
C PRO A 43 6.39 -10.46 -11.22
N GLN A 44 5.88 -11.55 -10.67
CA GLN A 44 4.45 -11.78 -10.47
C GLN A 44 3.88 -10.84 -9.42
N TYR A 45 4.64 -10.55 -8.36
CA TYR A 45 4.26 -9.54 -7.37
C TYR A 45 4.20 -8.14 -8.01
N LEU A 46 5.16 -7.79 -8.89
CA LEU A 46 5.11 -6.52 -9.62
C LEU A 46 3.87 -6.40 -10.51
N LEU A 47 3.50 -7.48 -11.21
CA LEU A 47 2.26 -7.51 -12.00
C LEU A 47 1.04 -7.34 -11.11
N MET A 48 0.96 -8.07 -9.99
CA MET A 48 -0.11 -7.94 -8.99
C MET A 48 -0.26 -6.48 -8.52
N MET A 49 0.84 -5.80 -8.17
CA MET A 49 0.84 -4.40 -7.76
C MET A 49 0.42 -3.45 -8.90
N GLY A 50 0.76 -3.76 -10.15
CA GLY A 50 0.27 -3.04 -11.33
C GLY A 50 -1.26 -3.11 -11.47
N TYR A 51 -1.85 -4.29 -11.27
CA TYR A 51 -3.31 -4.45 -11.29
C TYR A 51 -3.99 -3.80 -10.08
N HIS A 52 -3.38 -3.86 -8.90
CA HIS A 52 -3.83 -3.11 -7.74
C HIS A 52 -3.86 -1.60 -8.03
N SER A 53 -2.80 -1.08 -8.68
CA SER A 53 -2.74 0.33 -9.09
C SER A 53 -3.85 0.71 -10.09
N ASN A 54 -4.14 -0.15 -11.07
CA ASN A 54 -5.24 0.06 -12.00
C ASN A 54 -6.60 0.08 -11.30
N LEU A 55 -6.85 -0.87 -10.38
CA LEU A 55 -8.07 -0.89 -9.55
C LEU A 55 -8.27 0.45 -8.83
N MET A 56 -7.24 0.94 -8.14
CA MET A 56 -7.29 2.23 -7.43
C MET A 56 -7.49 3.41 -8.38
N MET A 57 -6.83 3.41 -9.54
CA MET A 57 -6.96 4.49 -10.53
C MET A 57 -8.39 4.61 -11.05
N PHE A 58 -9.03 3.50 -11.45
CA PHE A 58 -10.40 3.50 -11.92
C PHE A 58 -11.38 3.86 -10.80
N GLY A 59 -11.17 3.34 -9.59
CA GLY A 59 -11.95 3.71 -8.41
C GLY A 59 -11.88 5.20 -8.10
N HIS A 60 -10.69 5.83 -8.14
CA HIS A 60 -10.55 7.27 -7.91
C HIS A 60 -11.23 8.11 -8.99
N LYS A 61 -11.12 7.70 -10.26
CA LYS A 61 -11.83 8.37 -11.36
C LYS A 61 -13.35 8.28 -11.17
N LEU A 62 -13.85 7.10 -10.78
CA LEU A 62 -15.26 6.89 -10.49
C LEU A 62 -15.75 7.74 -9.31
N MET A 63 -15.00 7.74 -8.20
CA MET A 63 -15.29 8.58 -7.04
C MET A 63 -15.29 10.07 -7.38
N LYS A 64 -14.34 10.53 -8.20
CA LYS A 64 -14.26 11.94 -8.63
C LYS A 64 -15.52 12.36 -9.39
N VAL A 65 -16.00 11.53 -10.32
CA VAL A 65 -17.23 11.79 -11.07
C VAL A 65 -18.46 11.75 -10.14
N ALA A 66 -18.53 10.78 -9.23
CA ALA A 66 -19.60 10.70 -8.24
C ALA A 66 -19.68 11.96 -7.36
N LYS A 67 -18.54 12.56 -7.00
CA LYS A 67 -18.49 13.81 -6.22
C LYS A 67 -18.98 15.06 -6.98
N GLN A 68 -19.16 15.00 -8.30
CA GLN A 68 -19.54 16.15 -9.13
C GLN A 68 -21.06 16.34 -9.28
N GLY A 69 -21.88 15.39 -8.85
CA GLY A 69 -23.33 15.49 -8.97
C GLY A 69 -24.07 14.39 -8.23
N GLU A 70 -25.40 14.40 -8.31
CA GLU A 70 -26.26 13.41 -7.64
C GLU A 70 -26.20 12.01 -8.25
N THR A 71 -25.83 11.91 -9.53
CA THR A 71 -25.79 10.67 -10.27
C THR A 71 -24.54 10.54 -11.12
N VAL A 72 -24.06 9.31 -11.30
CA VAL A 72 -22.95 8.99 -12.19
C VAL A 72 -23.46 8.63 -13.59
N PRO A 73 -22.83 9.11 -14.68
CA PRO A 73 -23.15 8.67 -16.03
C PRO A 73 -23.01 7.15 -16.20
N ARG A 74 -24.06 6.50 -16.68
CA ARG A 74 -24.18 5.02 -16.72
C ARG A 74 -23.03 4.33 -17.44
N GLU A 75 -22.72 4.79 -18.66
CA GLU A 75 -21.67 4.18 -19.49
C GLU A 75 -20.28 4.34 -18.86
N PHE A 76 -20.02 5.48 -18.24
CA PHE A 76 -18.77 5.70 -17.52
C PHE A 76 -18.63 4.76 -16.31
N ALA A 77 -19.68 4.64 -15.49
CA ALA A 77 -19.68 3.73 -14.35
C ALA A 77 -19.48 2.27 -14.77
N ARG A 78 -20.17 1.82 -15.81
CA ARG A 78 -20.06 0.45 -16.34
C ARG A 78 -18.63 0.11 -16.76
N VAL A 79 -18.01 0.99 -17.55
CA VAL A 79 -16.62 0.79 -18.01
C VAL A 79 -15.66 0.79 -16.82
N ALA A 80 -15.78 1.76 -15.90
CA ALA A 80 -14.91 1.84 -14.73
C ALA A 80 -15.02 0.58 -13.86
N VAL A 81 -16.23 0.14 -13.53
CA VAL A 81 -16.47 -1.05 -12.71
C VAL A 81 -16.01 -2.33 -13.41
N ALA A 82 -16.20 -2.45 -14.73
CA ALA A 82 -15.70 -3.59 -15.51
C ALA A 82 -14.15 -3.69 -15.46
N GLU A 83 -13.44 -2.56 -15.59
CA GLU A 83 -11.98 -2.54 -15.49
C GLU A 83 -11.47 -2.80 -14.06
N MET A 84 -12.19 -2.31 -13.04
CA MET A 84 -11.89 -2.64 -11.64
C MET A 84 -12.05 -4.14 -11.36
N ARG A 85 -13.12 -4.76 -11.89
CA ARG A 85 -13.34 -6.21 -11.78
C ARG A 85 -12.22 -7.00 -12.45
N ARG A 86 -11.91 -6.68 -13.70
CA ARG A 86 -10.82 -7.30 -14.45
C ARG A 86 -9.48 -7.18 -13.71
N SER A 87 -9.19 -6.00 -13.16
CA SER A 87 -7.95 -5.77 -12.39
C SER A 87 -7.91 -6.64 -11.13
N THR A 88 -9.05 -6.84 -10.47
CA THR A 88 -9.14 -7.70 -9.28
C THR A 88 -8.94 -9.18 -9.62
N GLU A 89 -9.50 -9.65 -10.74
CA GLU A 89 -9.32 -11.02 -11.23
C GLU A 89 -7.85 -11.32 -11.59
N GLU A 90 -7.18 -10.40 -12.29
CA GLU A 90 -5.75 -10.54 -12.60
C GLU A 90 -4.88 -10.44 -11.34
N MET A 91 -5.22 -9.56 -10.39
CA MET A 91 -4.53 -9.46 -9.11
C MET A 91 -4.58 -10.79 -8.33
N GLU A 92 -5.74 -11.45 -8.27
CA GLU A 92 -5.90 -12.76 -7.64
C GLU A 92 -5.06 -13.84 -8.31
N LYS A 93 -5.04 -13.85 -9.65
CA LYS A 93 -4.22 -14.77 -10.44
C LYS A 93 -2.73 -14.62 -10.14
N TYR A 94 -2.18 -13.41 -10.27
CA TYR A 94 -0.74 -13.18 -10.04
C TYR A 94 -0.35 -13.31 -8.57
N ARG A 95 -1.26 -13.04 -7.63
CA ARG A 95 -1.04 -13.34 -6.22
C ARG A 95 -0.82 -14.84 -6.00
N ALA A 96 -1.70 -15.70 -6.52
CA ALA A 96 -1.57 -17.14 -6.35
C ALA A 96 -0.25 -17.67 -6.94
N GLU A 97 0.18 -17.11 -8.07
CA GLU A 97 1.48 -17.42 -8.68
C GLU A 97 2.66 -16.89 -7.87
N ALA A 98 2.60 -15.63 -7.39
CA ALA A 98 3.64 -15.03 -6.57
C ALA A 98 3.88 -15.86 -5.31
N MET A 99 2.80 -16.30 -4.63
CA MET A 99 2.86 -17.10 -3.41
C MET A 99 3.39 -18.52 -3.63
N ARG A 100 3.22 -19.08 -4.84
CA ARG A 100 3.75 -20.41 -5.17
C ARG A 100 5.28 -20.47 -5.13
N ASN A 101 5.95 -19.35 -5.38
CA ASN A 101 7.41 -19.28 -5.47
C ASN A 101 8.06 -18.74 -4.18
N VAL A 102 7.29 -18.30 -3.20
CA VAL A 102 7.83 -17.86 -1.90
C VAL A 102 8.39 -19.07 -1.15
N PRO A 103 9.63 -19.02 -0.63
CA PRO A 103 10.21 -20.06 0.23
C PRO A 103 9.36 -20.38 1.46
N ALA A 104 9.38 -21.62 1.95
CA ALA A 104 8.49 -22.08 3.03
C ALA A 104 8.74 -21.38 4.38
N ASP A 105 9.99 -20.99 4.64
CA ASP A 105 10.42 -20.18 5.79
C ASP A 105 9.86 -18.75 5.72
N VAL A 106 9.71 -18.18 4.52
CA VAL A 106 9.07 -16.87 4.31
C VAL A 106 7.54 -16.98 4.31
N ARG A 107 6.97 -18.15 3.96
CA ARG A 107 5.52 -18.43 4.02
C ARG A 107 4.97 -18.51 5.44
N ALA A 108 5.82 -18.58 6.47
CA ALA A 108 5.38 -18.62 7.88
C ALA A 108 4.58 -17.38 8.33
N HIS A 109 4.44 -16.35 7.49
CA HIS A 109 3.56 -15.21 7.72
C HIS A 109 2.10 -15.47 7.28
N ASP A 110 1.47 -16.52 7.81
CA ASP A 110 0.06 -16.87 7.56
C ASP A 110 -0.90 -15.68 7.79
N GLU A 111 -0.62 -14.84 8.80
CA GLU A 111 -1.42 -13.65 9.12
C GLU A 111 -1.41 -12.59 8.02
N MET A 112 -0.29 -12.40 7.31
CA MET A 112 -0.21 -11.47 6.19
C MET A 112 -1.05 -11.98 5.02
N GLN A 113 -0.92 -13.27 4.69
CA GLN A 113 -1.69 -13.89 3.63
C GLN A 113 -3.19 -13.80 3.92
N LYS A 114 -3.60 -14.14 5.15
CA LYS A 114 -4.98 -14.04 5.62
C LYS A 114 -5.53 -12.62 5.54
N THR A 115 -4.74 -11.62 5.94
CA THR A 115 -5.13 -10.20 5.83
C THR A 115 -5.35 -9.81 4.36
N MET A 116 -4.45 -10.20 3.47
CA MET A 116 -4.61 -9.95 2.03
C MET A 116 -5.83 -10.69 1.46
N ASP A 117 -6.10 -11.94 1.88
CA ASP A 117 -7.28 -12.71 1.43
C ASP A 117 -8.57 -12.03 1.88
N GLN A 118 -8.61 -11.61 3.14
CA GLN A 118 -9.75 -10.88 3.68
C GLN A 118 -9.97 -9.55 2.96
N HIS A 119 -8.89 -8.84 2.62
CA HIS A 119 -8.96 -7.61 1.83
C HIS A 119 -9.52 -7.88 0.42
N LEU A 120 -9.04 -8.91 -0.27
CA LEU A 120 -9.52 -9.29 -1.61
C LEU A 120 -11.01 -9.66 -1.59
N VAL A 121 -11.46 -10.41 -0.58
CA VAL A 121 -12.87 -10.76 -0.38
C VAL A 121 -13.72 -9.49 -0.19
N ASN A 122 -13.24 -8.54 0.62
CA ASN A 122 -13.93 -7.26 0.84
C ASN A 122 -14.06 -6.44 -0.46
N VAL A 123 -12.96 -6.33 -1.22
CA VAL A 123 -12.93 -5.66 -2.53
C VAL A 123 -13.92 -6.29 -3.49
N LYS A 124 -13.91 -7.63 -3.64
CA LYS A 124 -14.82 -8.36 -4.53
C LYS A 124 -16.29 -8.19 -4.12
N SER A 125 -16.57 -8.13 -2.82
CA SER A 125 -17.92 -7.88 -2.31
C SER A 125 -18.45 -6.51 -2.75
N HIS A 126 -17.70 -5.43 -2.50
CA HIS A 126 -18.12 -4.08 -2.91
C HIS A 126 -18.13 -3.88 -4.42
N LEU A 127 -17.27 -4.56 -5.17
CA LEU A 127 -17.32 -4.55 -6.63
C LEU A 127 -18.61 -5.18 -7.18
N ARG A 128 -19.12 -6.26 -6.59
CA ARG A 128 -20.41 -6.84 -6.98
C ARG A 128 -21.56 -5.86 -6.77
N GLU A 129 -21.56 -5.17 -5.64
CA GLU A 129 -22.57 -4.14 -5.35
C GLU A 129 -22.49 -2.97 -6.35
N LEU A 130 -21.27 -2.52 -6.70
CA LEU A 130 -21.07 -1.52 -7.75
C LEU A 130 -21.55 -2.02 -9.13
N GLU A 131 -21.29 -3.29 -9.48
CA GLU A 131 -21.78 -3.90 -10.71
C GLU A 131 -23.31 -3.88 -10.76
N ASP A 132 -23.98 -4.28 -9.67
CA ASP A 132 -25.43 -4.27 -9.58
C ASP A 132 -26.00 -2.84 -9.68
N LEU A 133 -25.37 -1.86 -9.05
CA LEU A 133 -25.73 -0.44 -9.21
C LEU A 133 -25.66 0.01 -10.67
N THR A 134 -24.65 -0.43 -11.43
CA THR A 134 -24.49 -0.03 -12.85
C THR A 134 -25.52 -0.64 -13.80
N ARG A 135 -26.30 -1.63 -13.34
CA ARG A 135 -27.41 -2.23 -14.09
C ARG A 135 -28.64 -1.34 -14.06
N GLY A 136 -28.83 -0.54 -13.01
CA GLY A 136 -29.93 0.41 -12.87
C GLY A 136 -29.91 1.52 -13.92
N ASP A 137 -31.05 2.19 -14.10
CA ASP A 137 -31.17 3.33 -15.01
C ASP A 137 -30.63 4.63 -14.40
N ARG A 138 -30.60 4.70 -13.06
CA ARG A 138 -30.02 5.81 -12.29
C ARG A 138 -28.99 5.23 -11.32
N ILE A 139 -27.77 5.77 -11.35
CA ILE A 139 -26.66 5.35 -10.48
C ILE A 139 -26.45 6.44 -9.42
N PRO A 140 -26.91 6.27 -8.16
CA PRO A 140 -26.77 7.28 -7.13
C PRO A 140 -25.31 7.47 -6.74
N SER A 141 -24.81 8.71 -6.79
CA SER A 141 -23.40 9.01 -6.47
C SER A 141 -23.02 8.63 -5.04
N GLN A 142 -23.94 8.77 -4.07
CA GLN A 142 -23.69 8.44 -2.67
C GLN A 142 -23.43 6.95 -2.46
N GLU A 143 -24.16 6.08 -3.16
CA GLU A 143 -23.92 4.63 -3.08
C GLU A 143 -22.57 4.26 -3.70
N VAL A 144 -22.22 4.87 -4.83
CA VAL A 144 -20.90 4.68 -5.47
C VAL A 144 -19.77 5.11 -4.53
N ILE A 145 -19.89 6.27 -3.89
CA ILE A 145 -18.89 6.78 -2.93
C ILE A 145 -18.78 5.83 -1.73
N ARG A 146 -19.91 5.43 -1.12
CA ARG A 146 -19.95 4.51 0.02
C ARG A 146 -19.20 3.21 -0.26
N HIS A 147 -19.43 2.60 -1.42
CA HIS A 147 -18.76 1.36 -1.80
C HIS A 147 -17.27 1.55 -2.05
N LEU A 148 -16.86 2.64 -2.71
CA LEU A 148 -15.45 2.94 -2.97
C LEU A 148 -14.69 3.25 -1.69
N GLU A 149 -15.27 4.01 -0.75
CA GLU A 149 -14.66 4.29 0.56
C GLU A 149 -14.46 2.99 1.37
N ALA A 150 -15.47 2.11 1.39
CA ALA A 150 -15.36 0.82 2.08
C ALA A 150 -14.33 -0.12 1.44
N MET A 151 -14.05 0.01 0.14
CA MET A 151 -12.94 -0.68 -0.52
C MET A 151 -11.58 -0.12 -0.06
N TYR A 152 -11.47 1.19 0.15
CA TYR A 152 -10.21 1.86 0.52
C TYR A 152 -9.85 1.78 2.00
N GLU A 153 -10.82 1.56 2.89
CA GLU A 153 -10.60 1.46 4.34
C GLU A 153 -9.53 0.39 4.70
N GLY A 154 -9.35 -0.64 3.88
CA GLY A 154 -8.30 -1.65 4.05
C GLY A 154 -6.95 -1.33 3.40
N CYS A 155 -6.86 -0.29 2.59
CA CYS A 155 -5.65 0.09 1.86
C CYS A 155 -4.79 1.11 2.61
N GLU A 156 -5.34 1.87 3.56
CA GLU A 156 -4.65 2.97 4.23
C GLU A 156 -3.52 2.51 5.18
N GLY A 157 -3.59 1.28 5.68
CA GLY A 157 -2.53 0.68 6.52
C GLY A 157 -1.40 0.00 5.74
N MET A 158 -1.59 -0.22 4.43
CA MET A 158 -0.53 -0.69 3.56
C MET A 158 0.05 0.54 2.90
N ASP A 159 1.28 0.89 3.24
CA ASP A 159 2.05 2.02 2.67
C ASP A 159 2.36 1.77 1.17
N CYS A 160 1.30 1.57 0.40
CA CYS A 160 1.21 1.27 -1.01
C CYS A 160 1.45 2.56 -1.80
N GLY A 161 2.48 3.32 -1.46
CA GLY A 161 3.30 4.18 -2.32
C GLY A 161 2.63 5.02 -3.39
N MET A 162 1.33 5.31 -3.29
CA MET A 162 0.60 6.07 -4.29
C MET A 162 0.72 7.54 -3.95
N MET A 163 1.84 8.10 -4.42
CA MET A 163 1.99 9.47 -4.91
C MET A 163 1.69 10.58 -3.89
N HIS A 164 2.76 11.31 -3.56
CA HIS A 164 2.69 12.66 -3.02
C HIS A 164 1.77 13.55 -3.87
N GLY A 165 0.55 13.78 -3.40
CA GLY A 165 -0.49 14.45 -4.17
C GLY A 165 -1.47 15.19 -3.29
N LYS A 166 -0.98 16.24 -2.60
CA LYS A 166 -1.74 17.28 -1.89
C LYS A 166 -2.79 16.73 -0.90
N GLY A 167 -2.38 16.65 0.37
CA GLY A 167 -3.29 16.55 1.50
C GLY A 167 -4.40 17.60 1.41
N VAL A 168 -5.64 17.13 1.36
CA VAL A 168 -6.80 17.93 1.67
C VAL A 168 -6.87 17.97 3.19
N HIS A 169 -6.43 19.08 3.76
CA HIS A 169 -6.68 19.37 5.16
C HIS A 169 -8.19 19.50 5.41
N GLY A 170 -8.70 18.72 6.36
CA GLY A 170 -10.05 18.83 6.92
C GLY A 170 -10.74 17.47 6.95
N ARG A 171 -11.13 16.90 8.09
CA ARG A 171 -11.61 17.49 9.33
C ARG A 171 -11.33 16.58 10.54
N LYS A 172 -10.92 17.23 11.62
CA LYS A 172 -11.34 17.03 13.02
C LYS A 172 -11.70 15.60 13.44
N GLY A 173 -10.79 14.96 14.16
CA GLY A 173 -11.16 13.87 15.06
C GLY A 173 -10.05 12.86 15.35
N MET A 174 -8.86 13.29 15.77
CA MET A 174 -7.95 12.36 16.46
C MET A 174 -7.56 12.95 17.80
N HIS A 175 -7.99 12.24 18.84
CA HIS A 175 -7.52 12.41 20.20
C HIS A 175 -6.00 12.22 20.22
N GLY A 176 -5.34 13.22 20.80
CA GLY A 176 -3.90 13.36 20.80
C GLY A 176 -3.20 12.21 21.53
N CYS A 177 -2.18 11.69 20.87
CA CYS A 177 -0.99 11.23 21.56
C CYS A 177 -0.29 12.47 22.15
N ASN A 178 -0.81 12.98 23.27
CA ASN A 178 -0.18 14.05 24.06
C ASN A 178 1.07 13.47 24.72
N GLY A 179 2.24 13.64 24.07
CA GLY A 179 3.51 13.28 24.69
C GLY A 179 4.69 13.13 23.72
N CYS A 180 4.43 12.79 22.46
CA CYS A 180 5.49 12.79 21.45
C CYS A 180 5.58 14.18 20.81
N GLN A 181 6.32 15.08 21.45
CA GLN A 181 6.98 16.16 20.72
C GLN A 181 8.03 15.49 19.83
N CYS A 182 7.61 14.88 18.72
CA CYS A 182 8.54 14.63 17.63
C CYS A 182 8.90 16.03 17.12
N PRO A 183 10.12 16.53 17.38
CA PRO A 183 10.53 17.82 16.86
C PRO A 183 10.31 17.78 15.35
N GLU A 184 9.77 18.88 14.83
CA GLU A 184 9.61 19.18 13.41
C GLU A 184 10.76 18.52 12.62
N MET A 185 10.44 17.44 11.89
CA MET A 185 11.46 16.61 11.27
C MET A 185 12.37 17.48 10.39
N MET A 186 13.67 17.36 10.64
CA MET A 186 14.81 18.06 10.05
C MET A 186 14.46 18.92 8.80
N PRO A 187 14.53 20.26 8.86
CA PRO A 187 14.28 21.13 7.70
C PRO A 187 15.22 20.85 6.51
N GLU A 188 16.37 20.23 6.78
CA GLU A 188 17.32 19.75 5.79
C GLU A 188 16.72 18.66 4.88
N HIS A 189 15.93 17.73 5.43
CA HIS A 189 15.32 16.65 4.65
C HIS A 189 14.28 17.19 3.66
N HIS A 190 13.51 18.21 4.05
CA HIS A 190 12.54 18.86 3.15
C HIS A 190 13.25 19.57 1.98
N THR A 191 14.35 20.26 2.27
CA THR A 191 15.13 20.97 1.26
C THR A 191 15.77 19.99 0.27
N MET A 192 16.35 18.90 0.77
CA MET A 192 16.93 17.83 -0.05
C MET A 192 15.89 17.19 -0.99
N MET A 193 14.70 16.84 -0.47
CA MET A 193 13.63 16.27 -1.29
C MET A 193 13.15 17.24 -2.38
N LYS A 194 13.07 18.53 -2.07
CA LYS A 194 12.68 19.57 -3.03
C LYS A 194 13.71 19.73 -4.14
N GLU A 195 15.00 19.72 -3.82
CA GLU A 195 16.09 19.78 -4.80
C GLU A 195 16.12 18.53 -5.68
N MET A 196 15.96 17.34 -5.09
CA MET A 196 15.86 16.09 -5.84
C MET A 196 14.69 16.09 -6.83
N LEU A 197 13.51 16.54 -6.38
CA LEU A 197 12.32 16.62 -7.25
C LEU A 197 12.51 17.63 -8.39
N GLN A 198 13.15 18.76 -8.12
CA GLN A 198 13.44 19.78 -9.13
C GLN A 198 14.47 19.28 -10.15
N LYS A 199 15.51 18.56 -9.70
CA LYS A 199 16.49 17.91 -10.56
C LYS A 199 15.81 16.89 -11.48
N MET A 200 14.97 16.01 -10.91
CA MET A 200 14.24 14.99 -11.67
C MET A 200 13.32 15.61 -12.74
N LYS A 201 12.61 16.70 -12.41
CA LYS A 201 11.78 17.43 -13.40
C LYS A 201 12.61 18.02 -14.55
N THR A 202 13.80 18.50 -14.24
CA THR A 202 14.70 19.10 -15.25
C THR A 202 15.26 18.02 -16.18
N GLU A 203 15.68 16.88 -15.62
CA GLU A 203 16.16 15.73 -16.40
C GLU A 203 15.06 15.14 -17.29
N ASP A 204 13.82 15.04 -16.79
CA ASP A 204 12.67 14.56 -17.57
C ASP A 204 12.32 15.52 -18.72
N ALA A 205 12.35 16.84 -18.47
CA ALA A 205 12.14 17.83 -19.52
C ALA A 205 13.22 17.76 -20.62
N GLU A 206 14.49 17.57 -20.24
CA GLU A 206 15.59 17.42 -21.18
C GLU A 206 15.49 16.12 -22.00
N LEU A 207 15.14 15.01 -21.35
CA LEU A 207 14.92 13.73 -22.02
C LEU A 207 13.77 13.84 -23.04
N ASN A 208 12.66 14.48 -22.66
CA ASN A 208 11.53 14.73 -23.55
C ASN A 208 11.94 15.58 -24.78
N GLN A 209 12.75 16.63 -24.59
CA GLN A 209 13.27 17.42 -25.70
C GLN A 209 14.15 16.57 -26.64
N LYS A 210 15.01 15.70 -26.11
CA LYS A 210 15.85 14.81 -26.92
C LYS A 210 15.03 13.77 -27.69
N VAL A 211 14.02 13.17 -27.07
CA VAL A 211 13.11 12.23 -27.73
C VAL A 211 12.35 12.92 -28.86
N GLN A 212 11.90 14.16 -28.63
CA GLN A 212 11.25 14.96 -29.67
C GLN A 212 12.21 15.28 -30.83
N ALA A 213 13.44 15.72 -30.53
CA ALA A 213 14.47 15.96 -31.55
C ALA A 213 14.80 14.69 -32.35
N MET A 214 14.85 13.52 -31.70
CA MET A 214 15.02 12.23 -32.37
C MET A 214 13.84 11.88 -33.27
N ARG A 215 12.61 12.22 -32.86
CA ARG A 215 11.40 11.97 -33.66
C ARG A 215 11.40 12.78 -34.95
N ASP A 216 11.83 14.04 -34.86
CA ASP A 216 11.82 15.02 -35.94
C ASP A 216 13.07 14.97 -36.85
N ALA A 217 14.13 14.26 -36.42
CA ALA A 217 15.35 14.09 -37.21
C ALA A 217 15.16 13.17 -38.44
N ASP A 218 16.01 13.35 -39.44
CA ASP A 218 16.10 12.45 -40.60
C ASP A 218 16.47 11.01 -40.18
N PRO A 219 16.02 9.96 -40.91
CA PRO A 219 16.29 8.57 -40.57
C PRO A 219 17.76 8.26 -40.27
N ASP A 220 18.68 8.82 -41.06
CA ASP A 220 20.13 8.60 -40.91
C ASP A 220 20.70 9.23 -39.61
N ARG A 221 20.04 10.27 -39.08
CA ARG A 221 20.40 10.92 -37.81
C ARG A 221 19.72 10.30 -36.60
N LYS A 222 18.61 9.57 -36.77
CA LYS A 222 17.88 8.94 -35.66
C LYS A 222 18.74 7.92 -34.91
N PHE A 223 19.53 7.12 -35.63
CA PHE A 223 20.41 6.14 -35.00
C PHE A 223 21.50 6.79 -34.16
N ALA A 224 22.14 7.86 -34.65
CA ALA A 224 23.14 8.60 -33.88
C ALA A 224 22.54 9.22 -32.60
N LEU A 225 21.33 9.81 -32.71
CA LEU A 225 20.62 10.37 -31.56
C LEU A 225 20.19 9.29 -30.55
N LEU A 226 19.74 8.12 -31.03
CA LEU A 226 19.38 7.00 -30.18
C LEU A 226 20.61 6.49 -29.40
N THR A 227 21.77 6.37 -30.06
CA THR A 227 23.01 5.98 -29.39
C THR A 227 23.43 7.00 -28.33
N ASP A 228 23.32 8.31 -28.59
CA ASP A 228 23.61 9.35 -27.58
C ASP A 228 22.67 9.26 -26.38
N ILE A 229 21.36 9.09 -26.61
CA ILE A 229 20.36 8.94 -25.55
C ILE A 229 20.69 7.71 -24.68
N VAL A 230 20.95 6.56 -25.28
CA VAL A 230 21.27 5.32 -24.55
C VAL A 230 22.58 5.48 -23.77
N ALA A 231 23.64 6.02 -24.38
CA ALA A 231 24.91 6.26 -23.71
C ALA A 231 24.78 7.22 -22.51
N ARG A 232 23.84 8.17 -22.57
CA ARG A 232 23.55 9.05 -21.45
C ARG A 232 22.76 8.37 -20.33
N MET A 233 21.74 7.57 -20.66
CA MET A 233 20.98 6.79 -19.67
C MET A 233 21.89 5.83 -18.89
N VAL A 234 22.84 5.18 -19.58
CA VAL A 234 23.82 4.29 -18.92
C VAL A 234 24.72 5.07 -17.96
N ARG A 235 25.22 6.25 -18.36
CA ARG A 235 26.02 7.12 -17.48
C ARG A 235 25.22 7.61 -16.27
N GLN A 236 23.98 8.08 -16.47
CA GLN A 236 23.10 8.51 -15.37
C GLN A 236 22.85 7.37 -14.38
N ARG A 237 22.61 6.15 -14.86
CA ARG A 237 22.44 4.98 -13.99
C ARG A 237 23.70 4.70 -13.17
N ALA A 238 24.88 4.75 -13.81
CA ALA A 238 26.15 4.54 -13.11
C ALA A 238 26.41 5.62 -12.05
N GLU A 239 26.14 6.89 -12.36
CA GLU A 239 26.27 8.01 -11.42
C GLU A 239 25.29 7.89 -10.25
N MET A 240 24.05 7.50 -10.51
CA MET A 240 23.03 7.29 -9.48
C MET A 240 23.40 6.12 -8.56
N THR A 241 23.90 5.00 -9.10
CA THR A 241 24.42 3.88 -8.30
C THR A 241 25.58 4.33 -7.42
N ALA A 242 26.57 5.03 -7.98
CA ALA A 242 27.69 5.56 -7.21
C ALA A 242 27.27 6.61 -6.16
N GLN A 243 26.21 7.38 -6.41
CA GLN A 243 25.64 8.29 -5.42
C GLN A 243 24.94 7.52 -4.29
N MET A 244 24.16 6.48 -4.60
CA MET A 244 23.52 5.64 -3.60
C MET A 244 24.54 4.91 -2.72
N GLU A 245 25.63 4.40 -3.29
CA GLU A 245 26.72 3.78 -2.53
C GLU A 245 27.39 4.79 -1.59
N ARG A 246 27.65 6.01 -2.06
CA ARG A 246 28.20 7.08 -1.21
C ARG A 246 27.27 7.44 -0.05
N MET A 247 25.98 7.63 -0.34
CA MET A 247 24.99 7.89 0.71
C MET A 247 24.88 6.72 1.69
N GLN A 248 24.99 5.47 1.22
CA GLN A 248 24.98 4.29 2.08
C GLN A 248 26.21 4.23 3.00
N MET A 249 27.38 4.70 2.54
CA MET A 249 28.59 4.80 3.38
C MET A 249 28.53 5.97 4.38
N GLU A 250 27.89 7.08 4.01
CA GLU A 250 27.75 8.27 4.88
C GLU A 250 26.63 8.14 5.90
N MET A 251 25.61 7.31 5.63
CA MET A 251 24.61 6.96 6.62
C MET A 251 25.33 6.24 7.76
N PRO A 252 25.39 6.80 8.97
CA PRO A 252 25.94 6.07 10.10
C PRO A 252 25.13 4.78 10.18
N HIS A 253 25.80 3.65 10.04
CA HIS A 253 25.25 2.39 10.50
C HIS A 253 24.87 2.68 11.95
N HIS A 254 23.58 2.94 12.21
CA HIS A 254 23.01 2.73 13.52
C HIS A 254 23.24 1.26 13.73
N GLY A 255 24.40 0.99 14.34
CA GLY A 255 24.93 -0.34 14.50
C GLY A 255 23.79 -1.16 15.06
N ALA A 256 23.71 -2.40 14.58
CA ALA A 256 23.13 -3.47 15.35
C ALA A 256 23.53 -3.21 16.80
N GLY A 257 22.62 -2.61 17.57
CA GLY A 257 22.81 -2.40 18.97
C GLY A 257 22.99 -3.80 19.46
N GLY A 258 24.22 -4.12 19.87
CA GLY A 258 24.48 -5.36 20.55
C GLY A 258 23.39 -5.45 21.60
N TYR A 259 22.53 -6.46 21.46
CA TYR A 259 21.71 -6.89 22.56
C TYR A 259 22.71 -7.08 23.68
N ILE A 260 22.73 -6.15 24.62
CA ILE A 260 23.27 -6.40 25.93
C ILE A 260 22.32 -7.48 26.42
N ASP A 261 22.78 -8.72 26.34
CA ASP A 261 22.17 -9.83 27.06
C ASP A 261 22.17 -9.40 28.52
N ASP A 262 21.07 -8.80 28.97
CA ASP A 262 20.76 -8.63 30.38
C ASP A 262 20.47 -10.02 30.94
N GLU A 263 21.51 -10.87 31.03
CA GLU A 263 21.56 -12.03 31.92
C GLU A 263 21.69 -11.56 33.38
N ASP A 264 20.80 -10.67 33.82
CA ASP A 264 20.63 -10.38 35.25
C ASP A 264 19.63 -11.37 35.86
N GLY A 265 20.17 -12.57 36.08
CA GLY A 265 20.08 -13.28 37.36
C GLY A 265 18.73 -13.32 38.08
N ASP A 266 17.87 -14.24 37.67
CA ASP A 266 16.87 -14.83 38.57
C ASP A 266 17.58 -15.67 39.64
N LYS A 267 17.98 -15.03 40.74
CA LYS A 267 18.35 -15.70 42.00
C LYS A 267 17.09 -16.05 42.77
N ASN A 268 16.38 -17.06 42.29
CA ASN A 268 15.36 -17.75 43.05
C ASN A 268 16.05 -18.61 44.14
N THR A 269 16.28 -18.01 45.32
CA THR A 269 16.70 -18.73 46.53
C THR A 269 15.54 -19.52 47.12
N PRO A 270 15.65 -20.84 47.31
CA PRO A 270 14.66 -21.61 48.03
C PRO A 270 15.02 -21.65 49.53
N GLY A 271 14.05 -21.32 50.37
CA GLY A 271 14.00 -21.85 51.74
C GLY A 271 13.79 -20.83 52.85
N HIS A 272 12.59 -20.85 53.44
CA HIS A 272 12.42 -21.12 54.87
C HIS A 272 10.92 -21.28 55.19
N ILE A 273 10.45 -22.51 55.47
CA ILE A 273 9.17 -22.75 56.15
C ILE A 273 9.51 -23.39 57.50
N PRO A 274 9.29 -22.71 58.64
CA PRO A 274 9.53 -23.30 59.94
C PRO A 274 8.32 -24.12 60.43
N GLY A 275 8.60 -25.36 60.81
CA GLY A 275 8.08 -26.02 62.01
C GLY A 275 6.59 -26.33 62.10
N HIS A 276 6.23 -27.61 61.95
CA HIS A 276 5.04 -28.16 62.59
C HIS A 276 5.43 -29.31 63.53
N MET A 277 5.16 -29.09 64.82
CA MET A 277 5.28 -30.03 65.94
C MET A 277 4.40 -31.27 65.71
N GLN A 278 4.99 -32.44 65.95
CA GLN A 278 4.26 -33.66 66.31
C GLN A 278 3.98 -33.64 67.82
N MET A 279 2.73 -33.93 68.21
CA MET A 279 2.42 -34.44 69.55
C MET A 279 2.04 -35.93 69.43
N GLN A 280 2.61 -36.71 70.34
CA GLN A 280 2.05 -38.00 70.78
C GLN A 280 1.00 -37.73 71.88
#